data_AF-A0A7X6QLX6-F1
#
_entry.id   AF-A0A7X6QLX6-F1
#
_cell.length_a   1.000
_cell.length_b   1.000
_cell.length_c   1.000
_cell.angle_alpha   90.00
_cell.angle_beta   90.00
_cell.angle_gamma   90.00
#
_symmetry.space_group_name_H-M   'P 1'
#
loop_
_entity.id
_entity.type
_entity.pdbx_description
1 polymer ?
#
loop_
_entity_poly.entity_id
_entity_poly.type
_entity_poly.pdbx_seq_one_letter_code
_entity_poly.pdbx_strand_id
1 'polypeptide(L)'
;MKLLHGLAFLCLFMASCLLSSCQKTDQSKLRARMQQWDDALWEKAGIDDTDPGAMLDSLEGIDYRTLSHKNRAYYHLLETIARDKSYYVFKNDNAISLSVKWYKKKTDYYNYSRSLFYHAIVLSQIHTNDSLMFFSIKRAEDVYLEKQLDDSLLYARICVFMGSLHYSRGNYDISNNYYEKAASIFKAIGNTDRYISAKMNQVWY
;
A
#
# COMPACT_ATOMS: atom_id res chain seq x y z
N MET A 1 -55.61 -15.12 7.60
CA MET A 1 -54.29 -15.69 7.94
C MET A 1 -53.20 -15.43 6.88
N LYS A 2 -53.48 -15.58 5.57
CA LYS A 2 -52.49 -15.34 4.49
C LYS A 2 -51.98 -13.88 4.37
N LEU A 3 -52.84 -12.89 4.58
CA LEU A 3 -52.49 -11.45 4.54
C LEU A 3 -51.51 -11.02 5.65
N LEU A 4 -51.66 -11.55 6.88
CA LEU A 4 -50.75 -11.28 8.00
C LEU A 4 -49.35 -11.86 7.75
N HIS A 5 -49.25 -13.03 7.10
CA HIS A 5 -47.97 -13.64 6.75
C HIS A 5 -47.24 -12.84 5.66
N GLY A 6 -47.96 -12.30 4.67
CA GLY A 6 -47.39 -11.42 3.64
C GLY A 6 -46.85 -10.10 4.20
N LEU A 7 -47.58 -9.48 5.13
CA LEU A 7 -47.13 -8.27 5.84
C LEU A 7 -45.90 -8.51 6.72
N ALA A 8 -45.86 -9.64 7.45
CA ALA A 8 -44.70 -10.02 8.26
C ALA A 8 -43.44 -10.25 7.38
N PHE A 9 -43.60 -10.89 6.23
CA PHE A 9 -42.50 -11.14 5.28
C PHE A 9 -41.97 -9.83 4.68
N LEU A 10 -42.86 -8.89 4.34
CA LEU A 10 -42.51 -7.57 3.82
C LEU A 10 -41.73 -6.74 4.87
N CYS A 11 -42.17 -6.76 6.14
CA CYS A 11 -41.49 -6.08 7.24
C CYS A 11 -40.10 -6.67 7.53
N LEU A 12 -39.95 -8.00 7.52
CA LEU A 12 -38.66 -8.68 7.68
C LEU A 12 -37.70 -8.36 6.52
N PHE A 13 -38.21 -8.31 5.29
CA PHE A 13 -37.45 -7.93 4.12
C PHE A 13 -36.96 -6.47 4.22
N MET A 14 -37.84 -5.53 4.56
CA MET A 14 -37.46 -4.12 4.74
C MET A 14 -36.45 -3.92 5.88
N ALA A 15 -36.60 -4.62 7.00
CA ALA A 15 -35.62 -4.58 8.09
C ALA A 15 -34.23 -5.09 7.66
N SER A 16 -34.16 -6.16 6.86
CA SER A 16 -32.90 -6.68 6.32
C SER A 16 -32.21 -5.70 5.35
N CYS A 17 -32.99 -4.95 4.57
CA CYS A 17 -32.49 -3.92 3.66
C CYS A 17 -31.91 -2.72 4.43
N LEU A 18 -32.57 -2.30 5.51
CA LEU A 18 -32.10 -1.20 6.36
C LEU A 18 -30.80 -1.55 7.09
N LEU A 19 -30.70 -2.75 7.67
CA LEU A 19 -29.48 -3.23 8.33
C LEU A 19 -28.29 -3.29 7.36
N SER A 20 -28.53 -3.79 6.14
CA SER A 20 -27.51 -3.86 5.08
C SER A 20 -27.04 -2.47 4.64
N SER A 21 -27.94 -1.49 4.63
CA SER A 21 -27.62 -0.09 4.28
C SER A 21 -26.79 0.60 5.37
N CYS A 22 -27.15 0.42 6.65
CA CYS A 22 -26.37 0.92 7.78
C CYS A 22 -24.95 0.33 7.79
N GLN A 23 -24.82 -0.99 7.62
CA GLN A 23 -23.51 -1.64 7.59
C GLN A 23 -22.62 -1.12 6.45
N LYS A 24 -23.18 -0.90 5.25
CA LYS A 24 -22.44 -0.29 4.13
C LYS A 24 -21.95 1.13 4.48
N THR A 25 -22.80 1.90 5.15
CA THR A 25 -22.50 3.28 5.58
C THR A 25 -21.40 3.32 6.64
N ASP A 26 -21.39 2.38 7.58
CA ASP A 26 -20.33 2.33 8.60
C ASP A 26 -18.99 1.91 8.00
N GLN A 27 -19.00 0.95 7.06
CA GLN A 27 -17.78 0.55 6.36
C GLN A 27 -17.21 1.66 5.46
N SER A 28 -18.04 2.49 4.84
CA SER A 28 -17.56 3.62 4.04
C SER A 28 -16.97 4.72 4.91
N LYS A 29 -17.56 5.01 6.08
CA LYS A 29 -16.99 5.95 7.07
C LYS A 29 -15.63 5.47 7.59
N LEU A 30 -15.52 4.20 7.97
CA LEU A 30 -14.23 3.62 8.38
C LEU A 30 -13.19 3.70 7.27
N ARG A 31 -13.60 3.44 6.02
CA ARG A 31 -12.71 3.56 4.86
C ARG A 31 -12.23 5.00 4.67
N ALA A 32 -13.12 5.98 4.78
CA ALA A 32 -12.79 7.39 4.64
C ALA A 32 -11.80 7.84 5.73
N ARG A 33 -12.01 7.40 6.98
CA ARG A 33 -11.09 7.70 8.08
C ARG A 33 -9.69 7.10 7.86
N MET A 34 -9.62 5.85 7.42
CA MET A 34 -8.35 5.22 7.03
C MET A 34 -7.67 5.95 5.87
N GLN A 35 -8.44 6.42 4.88
CA GLN A 35 -7.92 7.21 3.77
C GLN A 35 -7.32 8.54 4.25
N GLN A 36 -7.95 9.23 5.19
CA GLN A 36 -7.39 10.47 5.76
C GLN A 36 -6.02 10.24 6.42
N TRP A 37 -5.85 9.13 7.13
CA TRP A 37 -4.55 8.76 7.70
C TRP A 37 -3.52 8.41 6.62
N ASP A 38 -3.96 7.67 5.60
CA ASP A 38 -3.12 7.29 4.46
C ASP A 38 -2.62 8.53 3.71
N ASP A 39 -3.50 9.46 3.36
CA ASP A 39 -3.15 10.69 2.64
C ASP A 39 -2.15 11.52 3.46
N ALA A 40 -2.40 11.68 4.76
CA ALA A 40 -1.51 12.40 5.66
C ALA A 40 -0.12 11.75 5.77
N LEU A 41 -0.04 10.42 5.75
CA LEU A 41 1.23 9.68 5.83
C LEU A 41 1.94 9.58 4.48
N TRP A 42 1.19 9.51 3.37
CA TRP A 42 1.68 9.26 2.03
C TRP A 42 2.24 10.52 1.38
N GLU A 43 1.47 11.62 1.41
CA GLU A 43 1.87 12.91 0.81
C GLU A 43 3.05 13.54 1.54
N LYS A 44 3.10 13.43 2.87
CA LYS A 44 4.12 14.08 3.70
C LYS A 44 5.45 13.35 3.77
N ALA A 45 5.54 12.16 3.18
CA ALA A 45 6.68 11.27 3.40
C ALA A 45 8.02 11.76 2.81
N GLY A 46 8.20 13.04 2.49
CA GLY A 46 9.50 13.70 2.28
C GLY A 46 9.89 14.69 3.39
N ILE A 47 9.11 14.76 4.47
CA ILE A 47 9.33 15.64 5.63
C ILE A 47 9.33 14.75 6.87
N ASP A 48 10.36 14.86 7.71
CA ASP A 48 10.57 14.07 8.94
C ASP A 48 9.50 14.29 10.03
N ASP A 49 8.52 15.20 9.81
CA ASP A 49 7.43 15.52 10.74
C ASP A 49 6.20 14.58 10.63
N THR A 50 6.30 13.50 9.85
CA THR A 50 5.19 12.54 9.77
C THR A 50 5.28 11.59 10.97
N ASP A 51 4.16 11.33 11.66
CA ASP A 51 4.10 10.38 12.79
C ASP A 51 3.39 9.08 12.37
N PRO A 52 4.14 8.06 11.89
CA PRO A 52 3.60 6.73 11.63
C PRO A 52 3.03 6.07 12.89
N GLY A 53 3.50 6.44 14.09
CA GLY A 53 3.00 5.95 15.37
C GLY A 53 1.54 6.35 15.60
N ALA A 54 1.19 7.62 15.39
CA ALA A 54 -0.19 8.09 15.50
C ALA A 54 -1.16 7.34 14.56
N MET A 55 -0.71 6.96 13.37
CA MET A 55 -1.49 6.13 12.45
C MET A 55 -1.64 4.70 12.95
N LEU A 56 -0.59 4.11 13.54
CA LEU A 56 -0.66 2.78 14.16
C LEU A 56 -1.64 2.78 15.34
N ASP A 57 -1.55 3.74 16.26
CA ASP A 57 -2.47 3.89 17.39
C ASP A 57 -3.92 4.01 16.91
N SER A 58 -4.12 4.79 15.84
CA SER A 58 -5.42 5.00 15.23
C SER A 58 -5.99 3.73 14.59
N LEU A 59 -5.16 2.93 13.93
CA LEU A 59 -5.54 1.63 13.37
C LEU A 59 -5.88 0.65 14.50
N GLU A 60 -5.08 0.60 15.56
CA GLU A 60 -5.25 -0.33 16.68
C GLU A 60 -6.57 -0.11 17.44
N GLY A 61 -7.10 1.12 17.42
CA GLY A 61 -8.43 1.45 17.94
C GLY A 61 -9.62 0.91 17.12
N ILE A 62 -9.40 0.33 15.95
CA ILE A 62 -10.46 -0.26 15.12
C ILE A 62 -10.74 -1.71 15.57
N ASP A 63 -12.01 -2.05 15.85
CA ASP A 63 -12.39 -3.46 16.02
C ASP A 63 -12.29 -4.20 14.68
N TYR A 64 -11.13 -4.83 14.44
CA TYR A 64 -10.79 -5.56 13.23
C TYR A 64 -11.85 -6.61 12.82
N ARG A 65 -12.56 -7.21 13.79
CA ARG A 65 -13.57 -8.25 13.52
C ARG A 65 -14.76 -7.68 12.76
N THR A 66 -15.04 -6.39 12.95
CA THR A 66 -16.15 -5.69 12.29
C THR A 66 -15.82 -5.24 10.87
N LEU A 67 -14.54 -5.27 10.46
CA LEU A 67 -14.13 -4.84 9.14
C LEU A 67 -14.60 -5.80 8.05
N SER A 68 -15.15 -5.23 6.97
CA SER A 68 -15.37 -5.94 5.71
C SER A 68 -14.04 -6.42 5.12
N HIS A 69 -14.06 -7.44 4.25
CA HIS A 69 -12.85 -7.92 3.58
C HIS A 69 -12.08 -6.82 2.84
N LYS A 70 -12.79 -5.85 2.23
CA LYS A 70 -12.19 -4.69 1.58
C LYS A 70 -11.41 -3.83 2.57
N ASN A 71 -12.01 -3.55 3.73
CA ASN A 71 -11.38 -2.71 4.74
C ASN A 71 -10.26 -3.45 5.50
N ARG A 72 -10.34 -4.77 5.68
CA ARG A 72 -9.23 -5.57 6.23
C ARG A 72 -8.01 -5.53 5.30
N ALA A 73 -8.20 -5.67 3.99
CA ALA A 73 -7.10 -5.59 3.04
C ALA A 73 -6.42 -4.21 3.06
N TYR A 74 -7.19 -3.14 3.26
CA TYR A 74 -6.63 -1.81 3.38
C TYR A 74 -5.94 -1.58 4.72
N TYR A 75 -6.57 -2.00 5.81
CA TYR A 75 -5.99 -1.99 7.15
C TYR A 75 -4.58 -2.60 7.14
N HIS A 76 -4.41 -3.80 6.58
CA HIS A 76 -3.11 -4.47 6.51
C HIS A 76 -2.09 -3.74 5.65
N LEU A 77 -2.54 -3.08 4.57
CA LEU A 77 -1.67 -2.24 3.74
C LEU A 77 -1.17 -1.04 4.56
N LEU A 78 -2.10 -0.34 5.20
CA LEU A 78 -1.82 0.83 6.03
C LEU A 78 -0.94 0.52 7.24
N GLU A 79 -1.22 -0.57 7.95
CA GLU A 79 -0.39 -1.05 9.05
C GLU A 79 1.03 -1.35 8.59
N THR A 80 1.19 -2.01 7.43
CA THR A 80 2.52 -2.29 6.85
C THR A 80 3.26 -1.01 6.49
N ILE A 81 2.58 -0.05 5.85
CA ILE A 81 3.15 1.26 5.49
C ILE A 81 3.63 2.00 6.73
N ALA A 82 2.80 2.06 7.77
CA ALA A 82 3.14 2.78 9.00
C ALA A 82 4.29 2.11 9.76
N ARG A 83 4.31 0.76 9.81
CA ARG A 83 5.43 -0.01 10.39
C ARG A 83 6.74 0.21 9.65
N ASP A 84 6.73 0.14 8.32
CA ASP A 84 7.93 0.41 7.52
C ASP A 84 8.50 1.80 7.84
N LYS A 85 7.63 2.81 7.89
CA LYS A 85 8.02 4.20 8.18
C LYS A 85 8.43 4.45 9.62
N SER A 86 8.02 3.61 10.57
CA SER A 86 8.53 3.62 11.95
C SER A 86 9.76 2.74 12.14
N TYR A 87 10.40 2.31 11.04
CA TYR A 87 11.59 1.46 11.04
C TYR A 87 11.39 0.12 11.77
N TYR A 88 10.13 -0.36 11.80
CA TYR A 88 9.82 -1.64 12.38
C TYR A 88 10.49 -2.78 11.60
N VAL A 89 11.12 -3.71 12.33
CA VAL A 89 11.75 -4.91 11.75
C VAL A 89 10.70 -6.00 11.57
N PHE A 90 10.35 -6.30 10.33
CA PHE A 90 9.38 -7.35 10.03
C PHE A 90 9.91 -8.75 10.37
N LYS A 91 8.98 -9.65 10.77
CA LYS A 91 9.28 -11.05 11.11
C LYS A 91 8.58 -12.06 10.19
N ASN A 92 7.60 -11.59 9.43
CA ASN A 92 6.84 -12.34 8.44
C ASN A 92 6.10 -11.36 7.53
N ASP A 93 5.51 -11.86 6.45
CA ASP A 93 4.77 -11.09 5.45
C ASP A 93 3.24 -11.30 5.52
N ASN A 94 2.73 -11.93 6.59
CA ASN A 94 1.33 -12.37 6.67
C ASN A 94 0.33 -11.22 6.43
N ALA A 95 0.54 -10.07 7.07
CA ALA A 95 -0.35 -8.91 6.95
C ALA A 95 -0.40 -8.41 5.50
N ILE A 96 0.76 -8.05 4.93
CA ILE A 96 0.85 -7.49 3.58
C ILE A 96 0.40 -8.49 2.50
N SER A 97 0.65 -9.78 2.69
CA SER A 97 0.19 -10.84 1.78
C SER A 97 -1.33 -10.92 1.68
N LEU A 98 -2.08 -10.59 2.74
CA LEU A 98 -3.55 -10.49 2.69
C LEU A 98 -4.00 -9.33 1.79
N SER A 99 -3.32 -8.18 1.86
CA SER A 99 -3.58 -7.03 0.99
C SER A 99 -3.30 -7.36 -0.48
N VAL A 100 -2.13 -7.93 -0.78
CA VAL A 100 -1.75 -8.35 -2.14
C VAL A 100 -2.79 -9.31 -2.72
N LYS A 101 -3.16 -10.35 -1.97
CA LYS A 101 -4.15 -11.35 -2.40
C LYS A 101 -5.51 -10.74 -2.69
N TRP A 102 -5.94 -9.76 -1.90
CA TRP A 102 -7.20 -9.06 -2.12
C TRP A 102 -7.14 -8.21 -3.38
N TYR A 103 -6.16 -7.30 -3.46
CA TYR A 103 -6.07 -6.31 -4.54
C TYR A 103 -5.75 -6.91 -5.91
N LYS A 104 -5.04 -8.04 -5.96
CA LYS A 104 -4.82 -8.82 -7.20
C LYS A 104 -6.11 -9.18 -7.94
N LYS A 105 -7.23 -9.31 -7.22
CA LYS A 105 -8.54 -9.69 -7.77
C LYS A 105 -9.49 -8.50 -7.98
N LYS A 106 -8.99 -7.27 -7.87
CA LYS A 106 -9.79 -6.04 -7.90
C LYS A 106 -9.25 -5.07 -8.95
N THR A 107 -10.04 -4.04 -9.24
CA THR A 107 -9.68 -2.96 -10.17
C THR A 107 -8.98 -1.79 -9.48
N ASP A 108 -8.74 -1.87 -8.17
CA ASP A 108 -7.93 -0.91 -7.42
C ASP A 108 -6.45 -1.22 -7.64
N TYR A 109 -5.98 -0.86 -8.84
CA TYR A 109 -4.61 -1.10 -9.29
C TYR A 109 -3.60 -0.26 -8.52
N TYR A 110 -4.03 0.90 -8.02
CA TYR A 110 -3.22 1.76 -7.17
C TYR A 110 -2.80 1.05 -5.89
N ASN A 111 -3.77 0.58 -5.09
CA ASN A 111 -3.44 -0.17 -3.88
C ASN A 111 -2.87 -1.56 -4.19
N TYR A 112 -3.11 -2.12 -5.38
CA TYR A 112 -2.41 -3.33 -5.80
C TYR A 112 -0.91 -3.10 -5.97
N SER A 113 -0.51 -2.08 -6.74
CA SER A 113 0.90 -1.73 -6.93
C SER A 113 1.57 -1.37 -5.59
N ARG A 114 0.92 -0.57 -4.74
CA ARG A 114 1.41 -0.29 -3.38
C ARG A 114 1.58 -1.54 -2.54
N SER A 115 0.60 -2.44 -2.53
CA SER A 115 0.70 -3.68 -1.75
C SER A 115 1.86 -4.57 -2.19
N LEU A 116 2.13 -4.64 -3.49
CA LEU A 116 3.26 -5.39 -4.04
C LEU A 116 4.61 -4.73 -3.71
N PHE A 117 4.68 -3.40 -3.78
CA PHE A 117 5.87 -2.63 -3.39
C PHE A 117 6.22 -2.88 -1.91
N TYR A 118 5.24 -2.74 -1.01
CA TYR A 118 5.46 -3.02 0.41
C TYR A 118 5.69 -4.50 0.71
N HIS A 119 5.12 -5.41 -0.09
CA HIS A 119 5.46 -6.83 0.03
C HIS A 119 6.94 -7.08 -0.27
N ALA A 120 7.48 -6.46 -1.32
CA ALA A 120 8.91 -6.54 -1.63
C ALA A 120 9.78 -5.96 -0.51
N ILE A 121 9.39 -4.83 0.09
CA ILE A 121 10.08 -4.28 1.27
C ILE A 121 10.10 -5.30 2.41
N VAL A 122 8.95 -5.83 2.80
CA VAL A 122 8.87 -6.81 3.89
C VAL A 122 9.72 -8.04 3.60
N LEU A 123 9.61 -8.60 2.39
CA LEU A 123 10.39 -9.77 1.97
C LEU A 123 11.91 -9.52 2.01
N SER A 124 12.35 -8.32 1.65
CA SER A 124 13.78 -7.95 1.71
C SER A 124 14.35 -7.97 3.13
N GLN A 125 13.50 -7.82 4.16
CA GLN A 125 13.92 -7.86 5.56
C GLN A 125 13.91 -9.28 6.15
N ILE A 126 13.02 -10.16 5.67
CA ILE A 126 12.80 -11.49 6.26
C ILE A 126 13.43 -12.65 5.47
N HIS A 127 13.77 -12.43 4.20
CA HIS A 127 14.34 -13.45 3.32
C HIS A 127 15.58 -12.92 2.60
N THR A 128 16.72 -13.57 2.83
CA THR A 128 18.03 -13.12 2.35
C THR A 128 18.30 -13.41 0.87
N ASN A 129 17.40 -14.09 0.13
CA ASN A 129 17.65 -14.41 -1.27
C ASN A 129 16.38 -14.79 -2.08
N ASP A 130 15.42 -13.88 -2.19
CA ASP A 130 14.07 -14.26 -2.62
C ASP A 130 13.71 -13.85 -4.05
N SER A 131 13.41 -14.86 -4.88
CA SER A 131 12.74 -14.68 -6.17
C SER A 131 11.39 -13.99 -5.99
N LEU A 132 10.66 -14.26 -4.90
CA LEU A 132 9.37 -13.65 -4.59
C LEU A 132 9.50 -12.15 -4.35
N MET A 133 10.54 -11.68 -3.66
CA MET A 133 10.81 -10.24 -3.52
C MET A 133 10.96 -9.59 -4.89
N PHE A 134 11.77 -10.19 -5.78
CA PHE A 134 11.95 -9.70 -7.15
C PHE A 134 10.64 -9.72 -7.93
N PHE A 135 9.85 -10.80 -7.85
CA PHE A 135 8.54 -10.88 -8.50
C PHE A 135 7.58 -9.82 -7.98
N SER A 136 7.56 -9.55 -6.68
CA SER A 136 6.69 -8.55 -6.07
C SER A 136 7.04 -7.15 -6.53
N ILE A 137 8.32 -6.74 -6.46
CA ILE A 137 8.71 -5.40 -6.91
C ILE A 137 8.54 -5.23 -8.42
N LYS A 138 8.88 -6.26 -9.21
CA LYS A 138 8.73 -6.20 -10.66
C LYS A 138 7.26 -6.10 -11.05
N ARG A 139 6.39 -6.88 -10.41
CA ARG A 139 4.95 -6.77 -10.66
C ARG A 139 4.37 -5.43 -10.20
N ALA A 140 4.90 -4.83 -9.13
CA ALA A 140 4.50 -3.49 -8.70
C ALA A 140 4.78 -2.45 -9.80
N GLU A 141 5.98 -2.52 -10.41
CA GLU A 141 6.39 -1.71 -11.55
C GLU A 141 5.48 -1.94 -12.76
N ASP A 142 5.26 -3.20 -13.14
CA ASP A 142 4.44 -3.53 -14.30
C ASP A 142 3.00 -3.04 -14.13
N VAL A 143 2.38 -3.24 -12.97
CA VAL A 143 1.03 -2.72 -12.68
C VAL A 143 1.01 -1.19 -12.77
N TYR A 144 2.05 -0.52 -12.27
CA TYR A 144 2.14 0.94 -12.34
C TYR A 144 2.14 1.44 -13.78
N LEU A 145 3.02 0.86 -14.62
CA LEU A 145 3.20 1.27 -16.01
C LEU A 145 2.01 0.86 -16.89
N GLU A 146 1.53 -0.38 -16.78
CA GLU A 146 0.39 -0.90 -17.54
C GLU A 146 -0.90 -0.11 -17.27
N LYS A 147 -1.06 0.41 -16.05
CA LYS A 147 -2.27 1.12 -15.62
C LYS A 147 -2.11 2.62 -15.57
N GLN A 148 -0.92 3.14 -15.92
CA GLN A 148 -0.61 4.57 -15.96
C GLN A 148 -1.05 5.26 -14.66
N LEU A 149 -0.61 4.69 -13.53
CA LEU A 149 -0.98 5.21 -12.22
C LEU A 149 -0.41 6.62 -12.02
N ASP A 150 -1.23 7.54 -11.52
CA ASP A 150 -0.83 8.91 -11.25
C ASP A 150 -0.27 9.07 -9.83
N ASP A 151 0.90 8.47 -9.59
CA ASP A 151 1.63 8.63 -8.34
C ASP A 151 3.14 8.59 -8.60
N SER A 152 3.71 9.77 -8.85
CA SER A 152 5.13 9.91 -9.14
C SER A 152 6.00 9.44 -7.97
N LEU A 153 5.56 9.64 -6.73
CA LEU A 153 6.30 9.24 -5.54
C LEU A 153 6.40 7.72 -5.43
N LEU A 154 5.31 7.00 -5.69
CA LEU A 154 5.30 5.54 -5.74
C LEU A 154 6.31 5.01 -6.76
N TYR A 155 6.30 5.55 -7.98
CA TYR A 155 7.19 5.06 -9.03
C TYR A 155 8.65 5.38 -8.78
N ALA A 156 8.96 6.57 -8.25
CA ALA A 156 10.31 6.91 -7.83
C ALA A 156 10.83 5.93 -6.77
N ARG A 157 10.00 5.55 -5.80
CA ARG A 157 10.35 4.54 -4.77
C ARG A 157 10.55 3.14 -5.34
N ILE A 158 9.68 2.71 -6.26
CA ILE A 158 9.86 1.45 -6.99
C ILE A 158 11.21 1.46 -7.73
N CYS A 159 11.53 2.57 -8.40
CA CYS A 159 12.79 2.74 -9.10
C CYS A 159 14.00 2.70 -8.15
N VAL A 160 13.95 3.35 -6.98
CA VAL A 160 15.02 3.24 -5.97
C VAL A 160 15.23 1.79 -5.54
N PHE A 161 14.14 1.07 -5.23
CA PHE A 161 14.23 -0.33 -4.81
C PHE A 161 14.86 -1.21 -5.89
N MET A 162 14.42 -1.05 -7.15
CA MET A 162 14.99 -1.76 -8.30
C MET A 162 16.46 -1.40 -8.52
N GLY A 163 16.82 -0.12 -8.36
CA GLY A 163 18.20 0.37 -8.42
C GLY A 163 19.09 -0.34 -7.41
N SER A 164 18.68 -0.37 -6.14
CA SER A 164 19.40 -1.07 -5.06
C SER A 164 19.53 -2.58 -5.32
N LEU A 165 18.46 -3.21 -5.81
CA LEU A 165 18.43 -4.64 -6.08
C LEU A 165 19.35 -5.02 -7.25
N HIS A 166 19.39 -4.21 -8.30
CA HIS A 166 20.32 -4.43 -9.41
C HIS A 166 21.77 -4.13 -9.00
N TYR A 167 21.98 -3.12 -8.18
CA TYR A 167 23.30 -2.80 -7.62
C TYR A 167 23.85 -4.00 -6.83
N SER A 168 23.05 -4.56 -5.91
CA SER A 168 23.48 -5.68 -5.07
C SER A 168 23.77 -6.97 -5.86
N ARG A 169 23.30 -7.03 -7.11
CA ARG A 169 23.54 -8.13 -8.06
C ARG A 169 24.68 -7.83 -9.05
N GLY A 170 25.35 -6.69 -8.92
CA GLY A 170 26.44 -6.28 -9.82
C GLY A 170 25.98 -5.73 -11.18
N ASN A 171 24.67 -5.52 -11.38
CA ASN A 171 24.11 -5.01 -12.63
C ASN A 171 24.11 -3.47 -12.62
N TYR A 172 25.30 -2.86 -12.60
CA TYR A 172 25.47 -1.43 -12.36
C TYR A 172 24.80 -0.54 -13.42
N ASP A 173 24.83 -0.91 -14.71
CA ASP A 173 24.16 -0.14 -15.76
C ASP A 173 22.64 -0.09 -15.55
N ILE A 174 22.04 -1.22 -15.22
CA ILE A 174 20.60 -1.32 -14.94
C ILE A 174 20.27 -0.54 -13.66
N SER A 175 21.12 -0.66 -12.65
CA SER A 175 20.99 0.09 -11.40
C SER A 175 21.01 1.61 -11.63
N ASN A 176 22.00 2.11 -12.36
CA ASN A 176 22.14 3.52 -12.69
C ASN A 176 20.93 4.06 -13.47
N ASN A 177 20.39 3.28 -14.43
CA ASN A 177 19.18 3.65 -15.15
C ASN A 177 17.97 3.82 -14.22
N TYR A 178 17.80 2.92 -13.23
CA TYR A 178 16.73 3.02 -12.25
C TYR A 178 16.92 4.22 -11.30
N TYR A 179 18.13 4.44 -10.81
CA TYR A 179 18.42 5.61 -9.97
C TYR A 179 18.25 6.93 -10.72
N GLU A 180 18.59 7.00 -12.02
CA GLU A 180 18.37 8.20 -12.82
C GLU A 180 16.87 8.49 -13.01
N LYS A 181 16.06 7.46 -13.27
CA LYS A 181 14.59 7.61 -13.29
C LYS A 181 14.07 8.17 -11.98
N ALA A 182 14.48 7.57 -10.85
CA ALA A 182 14.07 8.03 -9.52
C ALA A 182 14.50 9.48 -9.26
N ALA A 183 15.76 9.82 -9.56
CA ALA A 183 16.31 11.16 -9.38
C ALA A 183 15.53 12.21 -10.21
N SER A 184 15.26 11.92 -11.49
CA SER A 184 14.48 12.80 -12.35
C SER A 184 13.10 13.09 -11.77
N ILE A 185 12.42 12.05 -11.27
CA ILE A 185 11.09 12.19 -10.64
C ILE A 185 11.17 12.99 -9.34
N PHE A 186 12.12 12.67 -8.45
CA PHE A 186 12.29 13.41 -7.19
C PHE A 186 12.58 14.89 -7.43
N LYS A 187 13.39 15.21 -8.43
CA LYS A 187 13.64 16.58 -8.87
C LYS A 187 12.35 17.26 -9.36
N ALA A 188 11.54 16.56 -10.17
CA ALA A 188 10.29 17.11 -10.71
C ALA A 188 9.24 17.39 -9.63
N ILE A 189 9.17 16.57 -8.58
CA ILE A 189 8.23 16.76 -7.44
C ILE A 189 8.82 17.62 -6.30
N GLY A 190 10.00 18.22 -6.48
CA GLY A 190 10.62 19.11 -5.49
C GLY A 190 11.21 18.42 -4.25
N ASN A 191 11.45 17.10 -4.30
CA ASN A 191 12.04 16.34 -3.19
C ASN A 191 13.58 16.29 -3.30
N THR A 192 14.23 17.37 -2.88
CA THR A 192 15.69 17.56 -3.03
C THR A 192 16.52 16.49 -2.33
N ASP A 193 16.15 16.09 -1.11
CA ASP A 193 16.94 15.13 -0.32
C ASP A 193 16.97 13.74 -0.96
N ARG A 194 15.81 13.30 -1.47
CA ARG A 194 15.72 12.03 -2.22
C ARG A 194 16.36 12.11 -3.59
N TYR A 195 16.28 13.27 -4.25
CA TYR A 195 17.02 13.50 -5.49
C TYR A 195 18.52 13.31 -5.26
N ILE A 196 19.10 13.94 -4.24
CA ILE A 196 20.51 13.81 -3.89
C ILE A 196 20.85 12.36 -3.55
N SER A 197 20.05 11.71 -2.71
CA SER A 197 20.25 10.30 -2.32
C SER A 197 20.23 9.35 -3.52
N ALA A 198 19.29 9.54 -4.46
CA ALA A 198 19.23 8.74 -5.69
C ALA A 198 20.48 8.96 -6.57
N LYS A 199 20.98 10.20 -6.70
CA LYS A 199 22.20 10.50 -7.46
C LYS A 199 23.47 9.95 -6.78
N MET A 200 23.55 9.97 -5.45
CA MET A 200 24.69 9.42 -4.70
C MET A 200 24.82 7.91 -4.86
N ASN A 201 23.71 7.19 -5.01
CA ASN A 201 23.73 5.74 -5.22
C ASN A 201 24.12 5.31 -6.64
N GLN A 202 24.30 6.25 -7.57
CA GLN A 202 24.80 5.95 -8.91
C GLN A 202 26.30 5.66 -8.87
N VAL A 203 26.73 4.66 -9.62
CA VAL A 203 28.15 4.35 -9.82
C VAL A 203 28.66 5.13 -11.01
N TRP A 204 29.73 5.90 -10.82
CA TRP A 204 30.43 6.62 -11.88
C TRP A 204 31.72 5.87 -12.20
N TYR A 205 31.90 5.48 -13.47
CA TYR A 205 33.10 4.85 -14.01
C TYR A 205 33.77 5.77 -15.03
#